data_AF-A0A7S0W5N5-F1
#
_entry.id   AF-A0A7S0W5N5-F1
#
_cell.length_a   1.000
_cell.length_b   1.000
_cell.length_c   1.000
_cell.angle_alpha   90.00
_cell.angle_beta   90.00
_cell.angle_gamma   90.00
#
_symmetry.space_group_name_H-M   'P 1'
#
loop_
_entity.id
_entity.type
_entity.pdbx_description
1 polymer ?
#
loop_
_entity_poly.entity_id
_entity_poly.type
_entity_poly.pdbx_seq_one_letter_code
_entity_poly.pdbx_strand_id
1 'polypeptide(L)'
;MAEDESWVLEAVMAFLRSPEYTTPVMNFIDEKCTVFDEDGDESKLSFTEIHQEFVALVFGLLEKFLGEIGLTQEAFAEQCDRAMKTGSEYAVVYQQIMTVEDFASFKHMMVKRNRELNLELLRQMQAQQQQAGVDTGADTSIESGHGDDDVEAQEQRELEEALRLSRMAFEGETMRSADAMDDAEDDEEAAQLREAIRLSAMASQPLAAAADLCQAEMPADAESEEAMIAQALAESLKSAPPPDAPAPPPA
;
A
#
# COMPACT_ATOMS: atom_id res chain seq x y z
N MET A 1 -23.85 15.58 30.71
CA MET A 1 -22.65 16.22 30.12
C MET A 1 -22.07 15.42 28.96
N ALA A 2 -21.91 14.08 29.05
CA ALA A 2 -21.40 13.28 27.92
C ALA A 2 -22.41 13.09 26.76
N GLU A 3 -23.72 13.12 27.04
CA GLU A 3 -24.77 12.91 26.03
C GLU A 3 -24.92 14.12 25.07
N ASP A 4 -24.75 15.35 25.58
CA ASP A 4 -24.79 16.59 24.78
C ASP A 4 -23.54 16.79 23.89
N GLU A 5 -22.57 15.87 23.91
CA GLU A 5 -21.33 16.00 23.13
C GLU A 5 -21.23 14.93 22.05
N SER A 6 -21.89 13.78 22.26
CA SER A 6 -22.02 12.70 21.27
C SER A 6 -22.78 13.16 20.02
N TRP A 7 -23.82 14.00 20.18
CA TRP A 7 -24.64 14.41 19.05
C TRP A 7 -23.88 15.27 18.03
N VAL A 8 -22.87 16.02 18.46
CA VAL A 8 -22.03 16.84 17.56
C VAL A 8 -21.23 15.94 16.63
N LEU A 9 -20.55 14.93 17.19
CA LEU A 9 -19.74 14.01 16.40
C LEU A 9 -20.60 13.13 15.50
N GLU A 10 -21.81 12.76 15.96
CA GLU A 10 -22.79 12.07 15.14
C GLU A 10 -23.32 12.95 14.00
N ALA A 11 -23.58 14.24 14.26
CA ALA A 11 -23.97 15.20 13.23
C ALA A 11 -22.87 15.41 12.19
N VAL A 12 -21.61 15.53 12.61
CA VAL A 12 -20.47 15.62 11.67
C VAL A 12 -20.30 14.33 10.88
N MET A 13 -20.46 13.15 11.51
CA MET A 13 -20.43 11.88 10.80
C MET A 13 -21.53 11.78 9.74
N ALA A 14 -22.75 12.24 10.07
CA ALA A 14 -23.86 12.31 9.12
C ALA A 14 -23.56 13.30 7.98
N PHE A 15 -22.96 14.45 8.29
CA PHE A 15 -22.54 15.44 7.30
C PHE A 15 -21.50 14.88 6.31
N LEU A 16 -20.47 14.20 6.79
CA LEU A 16 -19.43 13.58 5.95
C LEU A 16 -19.98 12.50 5.00
N ARG A 17 -21.17 11.95 5.28
CA ARG A 17 -21.90 11.01 4.41
C ARG A 17 -22.95 11.68 3.54
N SER A 18 -23.20 12.96 3.77
CA SER A 18 -24.23 13.70 3.07
C SER A 18 -23.77 14.08 1.65
N PRO A 19 -24.69 14.29 0.71
CA PRO A 19 -24.36 14.84 -0.60
C PRO A 19 -23.72 16.23 -0.52
N GLU A 20 -24.03 17.02 0.51
CA GLU A 20 -23.46 18.36 0.69
C GLU A 20 -21.94 18.33 0.87
N TYR A 21 -21.42 17.25 1.46
CA TYR A 21 -19.99 16.98 1.52
C TYR A 21 -19.51 16.18 0.31
N THR A 22 -20.18 15.05 0.02
CA THR A 22 -19.68 14.06 -0.94
C THR A 22 -19.67 14.59 -2.36
N THR A 23 -20.70 15.34 -2.78
CA THR A 23 -20.79 15.87 -4.15
C THR A 23 -19.67 16.84 -4.48
N PRO A 24 -19.40 17.93 -3.71
CA PRO A 24 -18.30 18.83 -4.04
C PRO A 24 -16.93 18.14 -3.95
N VAL A 25 -16.74 17.22 -3.02
CA VAL A 25 -15.50 16.43 -2.90
C VAL A 25 -15.29 15.54 -4.13
N MET A 26 -16.30 14.78 -4.55
CA MET A 26 -16.19 13.92 -5.74
C MET A 26 -16.01 14.72 -7.02
N ASN A 27 -16.71 15.85 -7.16
CA ASN A 27 -16.52 16.74 -8.32
C ASN A 27 -15.08 17.26 -8.41
N PHE A 28 -14.49 17.68 -7.28
CA PHE A 28 -13.11 18.12 -7.25
C PHE A 28 -12.14 16.99 -7.67
N ILE A 29 -12.35 15.78 -7.15
CA ILE A 29 -11.53 14.62 -7.50
C ILE A 29 -11.66 14.31 -8.99
N ASP A 30 -12.87 14.27 -9.54
CA ASP A 30 -13.11 13.97 -10.96
C ASP A 30 -12.44 14.99 -11.88
N GLU A 31 -12.49 16.28 -11.53
CA GLU A 31 -11.87 17.35 -12.32
C GLU A 31 -10.33 17.32 -12.26
N LYS A 32 -9.75 17.00 -11.09
CA LYS A 32 -8.32 17.16 -10.83
C LYS A 32 -7.53 15.85 -10.89
N CYS A 33 -8.18 14.68 -10.91
CA CYS A 33 -7.49 13.39 -10.95
C CYS A 33 -6.81 13.09 -12.29
N THR A 34 -7.19 13.79 -13.37
CA THR A 34 -6.64 13.59 -14.73
C THR A 34 -5.12 13.73 -14.83
N VAL A 35 -4.50 14.49 -13.92
CA VAL A 35 -3.03 14.68 -13.88
C VAL A 35 -2.29 13.61 -13.08
N PHE A 36 -2.99 12.67 -12.45
CA PHE A 36 -2.43 11.64 -11.58
C PHE A 36 -2.38 10.28 -12.28
N ASP A 37 -1.20 9.87 -12.74
CA ASP A 37 -0.95 8.57 -13.37
C ASP A 37 -0.05 7.66 -12.49
N GLU A 38 -0.12 6.33 -12.67
CA GLU A 38 0.72 5.36 -11.95
C GLU A 38 2.22 5.51 -12.28
N ASP A 39 2.53 5.94 -13.50
CA ASP A 39 3.89 5.99 -14.05
C ASP A 39 4.52 7.41 -14.07
N GLY A 40 3.72 8.46 -13.85
CA GLY A 40 4.13 9.85 -14.05
C GLY A 40 4.59 10.56 -12.76
N ASP A 41 5.90 10.79 -12.63
CA ASP A 41 6.50 11.65 -11.58
C ASP A 41 6.50 13.15 -11.99
N GLU A 42 5.83 13.50 -13.09
CA GLU A 42 6.12 14.70 -13.90
C GLU A 42 5.69 16.05 -13.31
N SER A 43 4.93 16.10 -12.21
CA SER A 43 4.66 17.39 -11.54
C SER A 43 4.38 17.28 -10.03
N LYS A 44 5.41 16.92 -9.25
CA LYS A 44 5.35 16.98 -7.78
C LYS A 44 4.85 18.31 -7.21
N LEU A 45 5.13 19.44 -7.88
CA LEU A 45 4.68 20.77 -7.44
C LEU A 45 3.16 20.95 -7.62
N SER A 46 2.60 20.57 -8.78
CA SER A 46 1.15 20.70 -9.01
C SER A 46 0.35 19.74 -8.13
N PHE A 47 0.87 18.54 -7.81
CA PHE A 47 0.19 17.64 -6.88
C PHE A 47 0.05 18.25 -5.48
N THR A 48 1.07 18.97 -5.03
CA THR A 48 1.04 19.66 -3.73
C THR A 48 0.04 20.80 -3.75
N GLU A 49 -0.03 21.58 -4.83
CA GLU A 49 -1.00 22.67 -4.99
C GLU A 49 -2.44 22.14 -5.01
N ILE A 50 -2.71 21.08 -5.77
CA ILE A 50 -4.02 20.44 -5.83
C ILE A 50 -4.39 19.84 -4.47
N HIS A 51 -3.44 19.26 -3.73
CA HIS A 51 -3.70 18.76 -2.38
C HIS A 51 -4.05 19.90 -1.42
N GLN A 52 -3.39 21.05 -1.50
CA GLN A 52 -3.75 22.22 -0.69
C GLN A 52 -5.15 22.75 -1.04
N GLU A 53 -5.51 22.79 -2.32
CA GLU A 53 -6.87 23.12 -2.76
C GLU A 53 -7.91 22.12 -2.21
N PHE A 54 -7.59 20.83 -2.22
CA PHE A 54 -8.44 19.77 -1.67
C PHE A 54 -8.65 19.91 -0.16
N VAL A 55 -7.56 20.14 0.58
CA VAL A 55 -7.58 20.39 2.02
C VAL A 55 -8.45 21.61 2.31
N ALA A 56 -8.22 22.73 1.61
CA ALA A 56 -9.01 23.94 1.76
C ALA A 56 -10.51 23.73 1.46
N LEU A 57 -10.83 22.92 0.45
CA LEU A 57 -12.21 22.55 0.14
C LEU A 57 -12.87 21.80 1.30
N VAL A 58 -12.22 20.74 1.79
CA VAL A 58 -12.75 19.91 2.87
C VAL A 58 -12.92 20.71 4.17
N PHE A 59 -11.91 21.49 4.55
CA PHE A 59 -11.99 22.34 5.74
C PHE A 59 -13.02 23.47 5.58
N GLY A 60 -13.16 24.06 4.39
CA GLY A 60 -14.20 25.07 4.12
C GLY A 60 -15.61 24.50 4.21
N LEU A 61 -15.83 23.27 3.73
CA LEU A 61 -17.11 22.56 3.88
C LEU A 61 -17.41 22.26 5.35
N LEU A 62 -16.41 21.80 6.10
CA LEU A 62 -16.55 21.53 7.53
C LEU A 62 -16.79 22.81 8.33
N GLU A 63 -16.05 23.88 8.07
CA GLU A 63 -16.24 25.19 8.71
C GLU A 63 -17.64 25.74 8.48
N LYS A 64 -18.14 25.65 7.24
CA LYS A 64 -19.50 26.05 6.91
C LYS A 64 -20.53 25.24 7.72
N PHE A 65 -20.41 23.91 7.74
CA PHE A 65 -21.32 23.05 8.48
C PHE A 65 -21.28 23.32 9.99
N LEU A 66 -20.09 23.45 10.57
CA LEU A 66 -19.91 23.78 11.99
C LEU A 66 -20.55 25.14 12.33
N GLY A 67 -20.39 26.13 11.43
CA GLY A 67 -21.04 27.44 11.57
C GLY A 67 -22.57 27.37 11.53
N GLU A 68 -23.15 26.51 10.69
CA GLU A 68 -24.60 26.31 10.58
C GLU A 68 -25.22 25.68 11.83
N ILE A 69 -24.51 24.75 12.47
CA ILE A 69 -24.95 24.16 13.75
C ILE A 69 -24.59 25.01 14.98
N GLY A 70 -23.93 26.16 14.78
CA GLY A 70 -23.56 27.10 15.84
C GLY A 70 -22.39 26.65 16.71
N LEU A 71 -21.50 25.80 16.19
CA LEU A 71 -20.34 25.29 16.91
C LEU A 71 -19.05 25.99 16.45
N THR A 72 -18.16 26.33 17.38
CA THR A 72 -16.84 26.86 17.04
C THR A 72 -15.86 25.73 16.71
N GLN A 73 -14.84 26.03 15.89
CA GLN A 73 -13.79 25.07 15.58
C GLN A 73 -13.03 24.61 16.84
N GLU A 74 -12.78 25.50 17.81
CA GLU A 74 -12.11 25.10 19.06
C GLU A 74 -12.96 24.12 19.87
N ALA A 75 -14.27 24.36 19.95
CA ALA A 75 -15.19 23.46 20.64
C ALA A 75 -15.22 22.09 19.95
N PHE A 76 -15.27 22.04 18.62
CA PHE A 76 -15.19 20.78 17.88
C PHE A 76 -13.88 20.02 18.16
N ALA A 77 -12.74 20.72 18.12
CA ALA A 77 -11.44 20.13 18.40
C ALA A 77 -11.39 19.51 19.81
N GLU A 78 -11.89 20.22 20.83
CA GLU A 78 -11.95 19.69 22.20
C GLU A 78 -12.82 18.42 22.31
N GLN A 79 -13.94 18.35 21.58
CA GLN A 79 -14.76 17.15 21.52
C GLN A 79 -14.03 15.97 20.90
N CYS A 80 -13.34 16.18 19.78
CA CYS A 80 -12.54 15.15 19.14
C CYS A 80 -11.42 14.65 20.05
N ASP A 81 -10.73 15.56 20.73
CA ASP A 81 -9.62 15.26 21.63
C ASP A 81 -10.05 14.34 22.80
N ARG A 82 -11.25 14.60 23.33
CA ARG A 82 -11.87 13.77 24.36
C ARG A 82 -12.36 12.44 23.81
N ALA A 83 -12.99 12.40 22.63
CA ALA A 83 -13.43 11.18 22.00
C ALA A 83 -12.27 10.21 21.71
N MET A 84 -11.09 10.74 21.37
CA MET A 84 -9.86 9.95 21.23
C MET A 84 -9.39 9.38 22.58
N LYS A 85 -9.41 10.18 23.65
CA LYS A 85 -8.99 9.74 25.00
C LYS A 85 -9.92 8.69 25.59
N THR A 86 -11.22 8.75 25.26
CA THR A 86 -12.23 7.80 25.75
C THR A 86 -12.37 6.55 24.87
N GLY A 87 -11.69 6.49 23.72
CA GLY A 87 -11.79 5.37 22.79
C GLY A 87 -13.19 5.23 22.19
N SER A 88 -13.88 6.35 22.00
CA SER A 88 -15.23 6.37 21.44
C SER A 88 -15.23 5.93 19.97
N GLU A 89 -16.32 5.33 19.50
CA GLU A 89 -16.53 5.00 18.08
C GLU A 89 -16.41 6.23 17.18
N TYR A 90 -16.70 7.42 17.72
CA TYR A 90 -16.58 8.69 17.01
C TYR A 90 -15.14 9.14 16.78
N ALA A 91 -14.13 8.49 17.38
CA ALA A 91 -12.72 8.78 17.11
C ALA A 91 -12.37 8.58 15.63
N VAL A 92 -13.10 7.71 14.91
CA VAL A 92 -12.95 7.50 13.47
C VAL A 92 -13.20 8.78 12.66
N VAL A 93 -14.11 9.64 13.11
CA VAL A 93 -14.46 10.89 12.42
C VAL A 93 -13.25 11.83 12.40
N TYR A 94 -12.60 11.98 13.55
CA TYR A 94 -11.41 12.81 13.65
C TYR A 94 -10.25 12.21 12.85
N GLN A 95 -10.05 10.90 12.90
CA GLN A 95 -9.04 10.23 12.08
C GLN A 95 -9.30 10.48 10.59
N GLN A 96 -10.55 10.39 10.14
CA GLN A 96 -10.92 10.65 8.76
C GLN A 96 -10.60 12.10 8.36
N ILE A 97 -10.87 13.08 9.23
CA ILE A 97 -10.50 14.49 8.98
C ILE A 97 -8.97 14.65 8.91
N MET A 98 -8.22 14.01 9.80
CA MET A 98 -6.75 14.04 9.77
C MET A 98 -6.16 13.38 8.52
N THR A 99 -6.79 12.32 7.99
CA THR A 99 -6.32 11.67 6.75
C THR A 99 -6.47 12.55 5.50
N VAL A 100 -7.27 13.62 5.55
CA VAL A 100 -7.39 14.59 4.45
C VAL A 100 -6.07 15.31 4.19
N GLU A 101 -5.29 15.56 5.25
CA GLU A 101 -3.97 16.19 5.17
C GLU A 101 -2.86 15.20 4.77
N ASP A 102 -3.14 13.89 4.73
CA ASP A 102 -2.16 12.90 4.29
C ASP A 102 -2.06 12.88 2.76
N PHE A 103 -0.96 13.43 2.25
CA PHE A 103 -0.66 13.47 0.83
C PHE A 103 -0.60 12.07 0.20
N ALA A 104 -0.12 11.04 0.91
CA ALA A 104 0.00 9.70 0.36
C ALA A 104 -1.38 9.08 0.10
N SER A 105 -2.28 9.16 1.09
CA SER A 105 -3.68 8.74 0.94
C SER A 105 -4.41 9.53 -0.15
N PHE A 106 -4.19 10.85 -0.19
CA PHE A 106 -4.73 11.72 -1.23
C PHE A 106 -4.27 11.32 -2.64
N LYS A 107 -2.96 11.12 -2.84
CA LYS A 107 -2.40 10.69 -4.13
C LYS A 107 -2.99 9.34 -4.56
N HIS A 108 -3.09 8.39 -3.64
CA HIS A 108 -3.67 7.08 -3.93
C HIS A 108 -5.14 7.20 -4.36
N MET A 109 -5.92 8.06 -3.69
CA MET A 109 -7.31 8.34 -4.04
C MET A 109 -7.43 8.94 -5.46
N MET A 110 -6.58 9.91 -5.80
CA MET A 110 -6.57 10.54 -7.11
C MET A 110 -6.21 9.56 -8.23
N VAL A 111 -5.13 8.78 -8.07
CA VAL A 111 -4.73 7.76 -9.06
C VAL A 111 -5.82 6.71 -9.24
N LYS A 112 -6.43 6.25 -8.13
CA LYS A 112 -7.53 5.30 -8.18
C LYS A 112 -8.71 5.85 -8.97
N ARG A 113 -9.13 7.09 -8.71
CA ARG A 113 -10.29 7.69 -9.40
C ARG A 113 -9.99 7.96 -10.88
N ASN A 114 -8.78 8.40 -11.22
CA ASN A 114 -8.33 8.53 -12.61
C ASN A 114 -8.49 7.21 -13.36
N ARG A 115 -8.00 6.11 -12.77
CA ARG A 115 -8.13 4.77 -13.33
C ARG A 115 -9.59 4.34 -13.48
N GLU A 116 -10.44 4.64 -12.51
CA GLU A 116 -11.89 4.38 -12.60
C GLU A 116 -12.53 5.13 -13.78
N LEU A 117 -12.24 6.41 -13.96
CA LEU A 117 -12.74 7.21 -15.08
C LEU A 117 -12.27 6.65 -16.44
N ASN A 118 -11.00 6.25 -16.54
CA ASN A 118 -10.47 5.63 -17.76
C ASN A 118 -11.16 4.29 -18.07
N LEU A 119 -11.44 3.48 -17.05
CA LEU A 119 -12.20 2.24 -17.20
C LEU A 119 -13.66 2.48 -17.59
N GLU A 120 -14.31 3.51 -17.05
CA GLU A 120 -15.66 3.92 -17.44
C GLU A 120 -15.71 4.36 -18.91
N LEU A 121 -14.74 5.17 -19.35
CA LEU A 121 -14.61 5.58 -20.75
C LEU A 121 -14.43 4.37 -21.69
N LEU A 122 -13.54 3.45 -21.34
CA LEU A 122 -13.32 2.22 -22.12
C LEU A 122 -14.60 1.38 -22.24
N ARG A 123 -15.37 1.23 -21.16
CA ARG A 123 -16.67 0.54 -21.18
C ARG A 123 -17.66 1.26 -22.08
N GLN A 124 -17.71 2.58 -22.02
CA GLN A 124 -18.61 3.37 -22.85
C GLN A 124 -18.26 3.25 -24.34
N MET A 125 -16.97 3.28 -24.68
CA MET A 125 -16.49 3.07 -26.05
C MET A 125 -16.83 1.65 -26.56
N GLN A 126 -16.64 0.62 -25.74
CA GLN A 126 -17.01 -0.75 -26.10
C GLN A 126 -18.53 -0.92 -26.30
N ALA A 127 -19.34 -0.29 -25.43
CA ALA A 127 -20.80 -0.31 -25.56
C ALA A 127 -21.26 0.41 -26.84
N GLN A 128 -20.66 1.55 -27.19
CA GLN A 128 -20.94 2.26 -28.43
C GLN A 128 -20.51 1.44 -29.67
N GLN A 129 -19.37 0.76 -29.62
CA GLN A 129 -18.92 -0.09 -30.72
C GLN A 129 -19.82 -1.32 -30.92
N GLN A 130 -20.34 -1.90 -29.83
CA GLN A 130 -21.33 -2.99 -29.90
C GLN A 130 -22.69 -2.49 -30.43
N GLN A 131 -23.08 -1.25 -30.14
CA GLN A 131 -24.32 -0.66 -30.68
C GLN A 131 -24.16 -0.23 -32.15
N ALA A 132 -23.00 0.30 -32.54
CA ALA A 132 -22.70 0.67 -33.92
C ALA A 132 -22.44 -0.55 -34.83
N GLY A 133 -22.01 -1.69 -34.27
CA GLY A 133 -21.85 -2.95 -35.00
C GLY A 133 -23.15 -3.69 -35.34
N VAL A 134 -24.31 -3.15 -34.98
CA VAL A 134 -25.64 -3.73 -35.26
C VAL A 134 -26.43 -2.93 -36.33
N ASP A 135 -25.88 -1.82 -36.84
CA ASP A 135 -26.56 -0.97 -37.83
C ASP A 135 -25.64 -0.55 -39.00
N THR A 136 -25.08 -1.54 -39.69
CA THR A 136 -24.76 -1.41 -41.13
C THR A 136 -25.46 -2.52 -41.88
N GLY A 137 -26.79 -2.51 -41.78
CA GLY A 137 -27.68 -3.37 -42.53
C GLY A 137 -28.88 -2.55 -42.98
N ALA A 138 -28.77 -1.98 -44.18
CA ALA A 138 -29.84 -1.33 -44.97
C ALA A 138 -30.26 0.11 -44.59
N ASP A 139 -29.79 1.08 -45.36
CA ASP A 139 -30.58 1.71 -46.43
C ASP A 139 -30.04 3.13 -46.73
N THR A 140 -29.03 3.23 -47.59
CA THR A 140 -28.91 4.39 -48.47
C THR A 140 -29.03 3.86 -49.89
N SER A 141 -30.27 3.78 -50.35
CA SER A 141 -30.61 3.67 -51.76
C SER A 141 -30.01 4.85 -52.53
N ILE A 142 -28.80 4.66 -53.07
CA ILE A 142 -28.32 5.36 -54.25
C ILE A 142 -28.04 4.28 -55.28
N GLU A 143 -28.90 4.23 -56.30
CA GLU A 143 -28.67 3.48 -57.53
C GLU A 143 -27.26 3.74 -58.06
N SER A 144 -26.47 2.69 -58.26
CA SER A 144 -25.82 2.39 -59.54
C SER A 144 -24.92 1.15 -59.47
N GLY A 145 -25.21 0.18 -60.34
CA GLY A 145 -24.15 -0.51 -61.10
C GLY A 145 -23.48 -1.73 -60.48
N HIS A 146 -23.94 -2.90 -60.93
CA HIS A 146 -23.20 -4.17 -61.10
C HIS A 146 -21.74 -4.26 -60.60
N GLY A 147 -21.56 -5.14 -59.61
CA GLY A 147 -20.56 -6.21 -59.65
C GLY A 147 -19.30 -5.95 -58.84
N ASP A 148 -19.26 -6.42 -57.59
CA ASP A 148 -17.98 -6.79 -56.96
C ASP A 148 -18.10 -7.61 -55.65
N ASP A 149 -18.65 -8.83 -55.71
CA ASP A 149 -18.52 -9.80 -54.61
C ASP A 149 -17.05 -10.27 -54.42
N ASP A 150 -16.16 -9.99 -55.37
CA ASP A 150 -14.76 -10.43 -55.35
C ASP A 150 -13.85 -9.44 -54.60
N VAL A 151 -14.11 -8.13 -54.69
CA VAL A 151 -13.37 -7.11 -53.92
C VAL A 151 -13.71 -7.14 -52.44
N GLU A 152 -14.96 -7.31 -52.04
CA GLU A 152 -15.33 -7.40 -50.62
C GLU A 152 -14.67 -8.64 -49.95
N ALA A 153 -14.64 -9.76 -50.69
CA ALA A 153 -13.92 -10.98 -50.26
C ALA A 153 -12.40 -10.80 -50.27
N GLN A 154 -11.84 -9.97 -51.14
CA GLN A 154 -10.42 -9.66 -51.17
C GLN A 154 -10.02 -8.75 -49.99
N GLU A 155 -10.77 -7.69 -49.73
CA GLU A 155 -10.55 -6.78 -48.61
C GLU A 155 -10.62 -7.52 -47.27
N GLN A 156 -11.57 -8.46 -47.13
CA GLN A 156 -11.70 -9.26 -45.92
C GLN A 156 -10.53 -10.23 -45.71
N ARG A 157 -9.95 -10.78 -46.79
CA ARG A 157 -8.72 -11.59 -46.73
C ARG A 157 -7.51 -10.76 -46.33
N GLU A 158 -7.38 -9.55 -46.88
CA GLU A 158 -6.29 -8.63 -46.56
C GLU A 158 -6.34 -8.18 -45.08
N LEU A 159 -7.53 -7.89 -44.57
CA LEU A 159 -7.75 -7.57 -43.15
C LEU A 159 -7.39 -8.73 -42.21
N GLU A 160 -7.77 -9.96 -42.55
CA GLU A 160 -7.47 -11.13 -41.74
C GLU A 160 -5.96 -11.45 -41.74
N GLU A 161 -5.29 -11.27 -42.87
CA GLU A 161 -3.85 -11.43 -42.99
C GLU A 161 -3.08 -10.38 -42.16
N ALA A 162 -3.53 -9.12 -42.17
CA ALA A 162 -2.94 -8.06 -41.36
C ALA A 162 -3.07 -8.32 -39.85
N LEU A 163 -4.25 -8.77 -39.41
CA LEU A 163 -4.48 -9.16 -38.01
C LEU A 163 -3.62 -10.36 -37.59
N ARG A 164 -3.45 -11.35 -38.48
CA ARG A 164 -2.59 -12.51 -38.24
C ARG A 164 -1.13 -12.09 -38.13
N LEU A 165 -0.66 -11.21 -39.01
CA LEU A 165 0.72 -10.71 -39.00
C LEU A 165 1.00 -9.89 -37.74
N SER A 166 0.06 -9.02 -37.33
CA SER A 166 0.17 -8.26 -36.09
C SER A 166 0.22 -9.17 -34.86
N ARG A 167 -0.55 -10.27 -34.85
CA ARG A 167 -0.52 -11.26 -33.77
C ARG A 167 0.81 -12.01 -33.71
N MET A 168 1.32 -12.47 -34.85
CA MET A 168 2.61 -13.18 -34.91
C MET A 168 3.80 -12.28 -34.56
N ALA A 169 3.74 -11.00 -34.91
CA ALA A 169 4.74 -10.01 -34.51
C ALA A 169 4.74 -9.82 -32.99
N PHE A 170 3.56 -9.62 -32.40
CA PHE A 170 3.40 -9.46 -30.96
C PHE A 170 3.83 -10.72 -30.19
N GLU A 171 3.36 -11.90 -30.60
CA GLU A 171 3.73 -13.19 -29.99
C GLU A 171 5.24 -13.47 -30.10
N GLY A 172 5.85 -13.15 -31.25
CA GLY A 172 7.28 -13.31 -31.49
C GLY A 172 8.17 -12.36 -30.69
N GLU A 173 7.72 -11.12 -30.45
CA GLU A 173 8.39 -10.18 -29.54
C GLU A 173 8.27 -10.64 -28.08
N THR A 174 7.10 -11.12 -27.64
CA THR A 174 6.96 -11.70 -26.28
C THR A 174 7.79 -12.97 -26.09
N MET A 175 7.88 -13.85 -27.08
CA MET A 175 8.66 -15.09 -26.96
C MET A 175 10.18 -14.81 -26.95
N ARG A 176 10.66 -13.86 -27.79
CA ARG A 176 12.05 -13.39 -27.71
C ARG A 176 12.38 -12.68 -26.40
N SER A 177 11.44 -11.91 -25.87
CA SER A 177 11.64 -11.22 -24.59
C SER A 177 11.63 -12.20 -23.41
N ALA A 178 10.86 -13.30 -23.49
CA ALA A 178 10.84 -14.35 -22.47
C ALA A 178 12.11 -15.22 -22.51
N ASP A 179 12.55 -15.68 -23.69
CA ASP A 179 13.81 -16.45 -23.84
C ASP A 179 15.04 -15.61 -23.44
N ALA A 180 15.05 -14.30 -23.73
CA ALA A 180 16.16 -13.42 -23.35
C ALA A 180 16.23 -13.09 -21.85
N MET A 181 15.14 -13.29 -21.10
CA MET A 181 15.13 -13.11 -19.64
C MET A 181 15.57 -14.40 -18.92
N ASP A 182 15.20 -15.58 -19.42
CA ASP A 182 15.57 -16.88 -18.84
C ASP A 182 17.10 -17.12 -18.90
N ASP A 183 17.74 -16.83 -20.04
CA ASP A 183 19.21 -16.95 -20.19
C ASP A 183 20.00 -15.91 -19.34
N ALA A 184 19.41 -14.75 -19.03
CA ALA A 184 20.08 -13.70 -18.26
C ALA A 184 20.03 -13.95 -16.74
N GLU A 185 18.94 -14.53 -16.24
CA GLU A 185 18.78 -14.87 -14.82
C GLU A 185 19.66 -16.07 -14.42
N ASP A 186 19.82 -17.06 -15.30
CA ASP A 186 20.68 -18.24 -15.05
C ASP A 186 22.18 -17.89 -14.92
N ASP A 187 22.67 -16.93 -15.72
CA ASP A 187 24.07 -16.49 -15.68
C ASP A 187 24.39 -15.68 -14.41
N GLU A 188 23.43 -14.88 -13.93
CA GLU A 188 23.61 -14.06 -12.72
C GLU A 188 23.51 -14.90 -11.44
N GLU A 189 22.59 -15.87 -11.37
CA GLU A 189 22.47 -16.81 -10.25
C GLU A 189 23.71 -17.72 -10.15
N ALA A 190 24.22 -18.21 -11.28
CA ALA A 190 25.45 -19.01 -11.33
C ALA A 190 26.69 -18.21 -10.88
N ALA A 191 26.76 -16.91 -11.19
CA ALA A 191 27.84 -16.05 -10.71
C ALA A 191 27.78 -15.82 -9.19
N GLN A 192 26.58 -15.57 -8.65
CA GLN A 192 26.36 -15.37 -7.22
C GLN A 192 26.67 -16.65 -6.41
N LEU A 193 26.29 -17.84 -6.91
CA LEU A 193 26.63 -19.13 -6.29
C LEU A 193 28.14 -19.38 -6.26
N ARG A 194 28.86 -19.06 -7.34
CA ARG A 194 30.33 -19.20 -7.39
C ARG A 194 31.02 -18.26 -6.40
N GLU A 195 30.55 -17.03 -6.27
CA GLU A 195 31.03 -16.06 -5.29
C GLU A 195 30.78 -16.54 -3.85
N ALA A 196 29.58 -17.02 -3.54
CA ALA A 196 29.22 -17.54 -2.22
C ALA A 196 30.07 -18.75 -1.82
N ILE A 197 30.31 -19.69 -2.74
CA ILE A 197 31.20 -20.84 -2.51
C ILE A 197 32.64 -20.38 -2.24
N ARG A 198 33.14 -19.38 -2.99
CA ARG A 198 34.47 -18.81 -2.79
C ARG A 198 34.60 -18.16 -1.41
N LEU A 199 33.61 -17.35 -1.01
CA LEU A 199 33.57 -16.70 0.30
C LEU A 199 33.50 -17.73 1.44
N SER A 200 32.68 -18.79 1.29
CA SER A 200 32.57 -19.86 2.28
C SER A 200 33.86 -20.68 2.40
N ALA A 201 34.59 -20.88 1.29
CA ALA A 201 35.90 -21.53 1.30
C ALA A 201 36.97 -20.67 1.97
N MET A 202 36.95 -19.34 1.75
CA MET A 202 37.86 -18.41 2.42
C MET A 202 37.55 -18.26 3.92
N ALA A 203 36.28 -18.30 4.31
CA ALA A 203 35.83 -18.24 5.70
C ALA A 203 36.12 -19.53 6.49
N SER A 204 36.31 -20.67 5.81
CA SER A 204 36.65 -21.95 6.45
C SER A 204 38.15 -22.15 6.70
N GLN A 205 39.02 -21.34 6.06
CA GLN A 205 40.48 -21.37 6.28
C GLN A 205 40.94 -21.09 7.72
N PRO A 206 40.40 -20.10 8.47
CA PRO A 206 40.80 -19.88 9.86
C PRO A 206 40.37 -21.02 10.81
N LEU A 207 39.31 -21.77 10.48
CA LEU A 207 38.83 -22.87 11.34
C LEU A 207 39.67 -24.14 11.17
N ALA A 208 40.12 -24.45 9.95
CA ALA A 208 41.04 -25.55 9.70
C ALA A 208 42.44 -25.30 10.28
N ALA A 209 42.92 -24.05 10.24
CA ALA A 209 44.19 -23.67 10.86
C ALA A 209 44.11 -23.62 12.41
N ALA A 210 42.94 -23.27 12.98
CA ALA A 210 42.73 -23.30 14.43
C ALA A 210 42.56 -24.72 14.98
N ALA A 211 41.97 -25.64 14.21
CA ALA A 211 41.84 -27.04 14.61
C ALA A 211 43.19 -27.77 14.76
N ASP A 212 44.19 -27.39 13.94
CA ASP A 212 45.54 -27.95 13.99
C ASP A 212 46.36 -27.42 15.19
N LEU A 213 46.01 -26.22 15.70
CA LEU A 213 46.61 -25.65 16.93
C LEU A 213 45.98 -26.18 18.22
N CYS A 214 44.68 -26.52 18.21
CA CYS A 214 43.98 -27.02 19.39
C CYS A 214 44.29 -28.48 19.75
N GLN A 215 44.90 -29.26 18.86
CA GLN A 215 45.27 -30.66 19.14
C GLN A 215 46.59 -30.81 19.93
N ALA A 216 47.32 -29.71 20.17
CA ALA A 216 48.66 -29.75 20.77
C ALA A 216 48.72 -29.49 22.28
N GLU A 217 47.66 -28.98 22.95
CA GLU A 217 47.71 -28.73 24.40
C GLU A 217 46.43 -29.19 25.12
N MET A 218 46.43 -30.43 25.60
CA MET A 218 45.72 -30.81 26.83
C MET A 218 46.73 -30.89 27.98
N PRO A 219 46.38 -30.35 29.15
CA PRO A 219 46.48 -31.18 30.34
C PRO A 219 45.17 -31.21 31.14
N ALA A 220 44.93 -32.40 31.70
CA ALA A 220 43.80 -32.79 32.51
C ALA A 220 43.83 -32.13 33.90
N ASP A 221 42.71 -31.53 34.34
CA ASP A 221 42.35 -31.34 35.76
C ASP A 221 40.92 -30.76 35.88
N ALA A 222 39.91 -31.56 35.53
CA ALA A 222 38.49 -31.20 35.70
C ALA A 222 37.95 -31.52 37.11
N GLU A 223 38.76 -32.09 38.00
CA GLU A 223 38.35 -32.48 39.36
C GLU A 223 38.48 -31.36 40.41
N SER A 224 39.03 -30.18 40.04
CA SER A 224 39.29 -29.08 40.98
C SER A 224 38.16 -28.03 41.04
N GLU A 225 37.43 -27.80 39.95
CA GLU A 225 36.35 -26.79 39.94
C GLU A 225 35.12 -27.22 40.75
N GLU A 226 34.76 -28.50 40.72
CA GLU A 226 33.60 -29.01 41.48
C GLU A 226 33.85 -28.96 43.00
N ALA A 227 35.11 -29.17 43.42
CA ALA A 227 35.53 -29.06 44.82
C ALA A 227 35.52 -27.60 45.32
N MET A 228 35.89 -26.65 44.46
CA MET A 228 35.93 -25.22 44.81
C MET A 228 34.52 -24.62 44.96
N ILE A 229 33.56 -25.06 44.14
CA ILE A 229 32.15 -24.64 44.23
C ILE A 229 31.46 -25.25 45.45
N ALA A 230 31.74 -26.51 45.79
CA ALA A 230 31.20 -27.16 46.98
C ALA A 230 31.68 -26.52 48.30
N GLN A 231 32.93 -26.04 48.33
CA GLN A 231 33.50 -25.40 49.52
C GLN A 231 32.89 -24.00 49.78
N ALA A 232 32.65 -23.22 48.72
CA ALA A 232 32.01 -21.90 48.82
C ALA A 232 30.55 -21.97 49.31
N LEU A 233 29.80 -23.00 48.92
CA LEU A 233 28.42 -23.22 49.37
C LEU A 233 28.34 -23.66 50.85
N ALA A 234 29.29 -24.45 51.31
CA ALA A 234 29.34 -24.90 52.70
C ALA A 234 29.71 -23.78 53.69
N GLU A 235 30.52 -22.81 53.27
CA GLU A 235 30.92 -21.68 54.10
C GLU A 235 29.78 -20.66 54.29
N SER A 236 28.94 -20.48 53.27
CA SER A 236 27.77 -19.59 53.34
C SER A 236 26.67 -20.08 54.31
N LEU A 237 26.60 -21.38 54.60
CA LEU A 237 25.59 -21.97 55.51
C LEU A 237 25.96 -21.88 57.00
N LYS A 238 27.22 -21.53 57.34
CA LYS A 238 27.68 -21.38 58.73
C LYS A 238 27.46 -19.98 59.33
N SER A 239 27.02 -19.00 58.53
CA SER A 239 26.95 -17.59 58.91
C SER A 239 25.53 -17.06 59.21
N ALA A 240 24.50 -17.90 59.30
CA ALA A 240 23.14 -17.44 59.60
C ALA A 240 22.91 -17.25 61.12
N PRO A 241 22.54 -16.05 61.62
CA PRO A 241 22.18 -15.83 63.02
C PRO A 241 20.76 -16.35 63.36
N PRO A 242 20.47 -16.70 64.63
CA PRO A 242 19.20 -17.31 65.05
C PRO A 242 18.01 -16.31 65.04
N PRO A 243 16.76 -16.81 64.93
CA PRO A 243 15.55 -15.96 64.95
C PRO A 243 15.16 -15.55 66.38
N ASP A 244 14.93 -14.25 66.60
CA ASP A 244 14.52 -13.68 67.89
C ASP A 244 12.98 -13.54 68.01
N ALA A 245 12.45 -13.73 69.22
CA ALA A 245 11.04 -13.94 69.56
C ALA A 245 10.21 -12.63 69.71
N PRO A 246 8.85 -12.67 69.74
CA PRO A 246 7.99 -11.48 69.62
C PRO A 246 7.77 -10.72 70.95
N ALA A 247 7.64 -9.39 70.86
CA ALA A 247 7.45 -8.47 71.99
C ALA A 247 5.98 -8.39 72.51
N PRO A 248 5.75 -8.09 73.81
CA PRO A 248 4.40 -8.00 74.40
C PRO A 248 3.71 -6.63 74.24
N PRO A 249 2.38 -6.55 74.41
CA PRO A 249 1.56 -5.38 74.06
C PRO A 249 1.53 -4.28 75.16
N PRO A 250 1.24 -3.02 74.78
CA PRO A 250 1.23 -1.89 75.69
C PRO A 250 -0.05 -1.80 76.54
N ALA A 251 0.09 -1.23 77.73
CA ALA A 251 -0.98 -0.90 78.67
C ALA A 251 -1.63 0.46 78.37
#